data_AF-A0A9X1PTJ2-F1
#
_entry.id   AF-A0A9X1PTJ2-F1
#
_cell.length_a   1.000
_cell.length_b   1.000
_cell.length_c   1.000
_cell.angle_alpha   90.00
_cell.angle_beta   90.00
_cell.angle_gamma   90.00
#
_symmetry.space_group_name_H-M   'P 1'
#
loop_
_entity.id
_entity.type
_entity.pdbx_description
1 polymer ?
#
loop_
_entity_poly.entity_id
_entity_poly.type
_entity_poly.pdbx_seq_one_letter_code
_entity_poly.pdbx_strand_id
1 'polypeptide(L)'
;MNVVTRTLLVATATLAGLAGTALPAASAAAVEPAAAAARCSVKAWGHQGHYKCGTDLKAGYIDWNRDGRTDEVFVIAPNRTIWHTWKNAGGWKEMPGSGRADDMLGANGTGDPRRCVVVYVNRGYHYWQNCHYNGKWHNWTTSG
;
A
#
# COMPACT_ATOMS: atom_id res chain seq x y z
N MET A 1 45.08 26.13 29.93
CA MET A 1 46.48 25.65 30.01
C MET A 1 46.38 24.14 29.91
N ASN A 2 46.71 23.44 28.83
CA ASN A 2 47.90 23.53 27.99
C ASN A 2 47.58 23.32 26.50
N VAL A 3 48.27 24.12 25.69
CA VAL A 3 48.41 24.00 24.24
C VAL A 3 49.54 23.01 23.97
N VAL A 4 49.35 22.06 23.06
CA VAL A 4 50.48 21.37 22.40
C VAL A 4 50.26 21.45 20.89
N THR A 5 50.94 22.43 20.31
CA THR A 5 51.17 22.64 18.89
C THR A 5 52.12 21.58 18.36
N ARG A 6 51.79 20.92 17.24
CA ARG A 6 52.79 20.28 16.39
C ARG A 6 52.56 20.67 14.93
N THR A 7 53.67 21.10 14.34
CA THR A 7 53.79 21.86 13.10
C THR A 7 54.30 20.94 11.99
N LEU A 8 53.64 21.03 10.83
CA LEU A 8 54.08 20.84 9.44
C LEU A 8 54.91 19.60 9.02
N LEU A 9 54.41 18.91 7.99
CA LEU A 9 55.20 18.72 6.76
C LEU A 9 54.27 18.71 5.54
N VAL A 10 54.51 19.67 4.64
CA VAL A 10 53.91 19.78 3.31
C VAL A 10 54.70 18.87 2.37
N ALA A 11 54.00 18.00 1.65
CA ALA A 11 54.53 17.36 0.45
C ALA A 11 53.67 17.80 -0.74
N THR A 12 54.17 18.78 -1.48
CA THR A 12 53.67 19.17 -2.79
C THR A 12 54.05 18.10 -3.81
N ALA A 13 53.07 17.35 -4.29
CA ALA A 13 53.19 16.55 -5.50
C ALA A 13 52.43 17.26 -6.63
N THR A 14 53.16 17.95 -7.50
CA THR A 14 52.66 18.43 -8.79
C THR A 14 52.54 17.23 -9.73
N LEU A 15 51.31 16.81 -10.03
CA LEU A 15 51.05 15.96 -11.21
C LEU A 15 50.51 16.81 -12.35
N ALA A 16 51.27 16.76 -13.45
CA ALA A 16 50.98 17.36 -14.72
C ALA A 16 49.64 16.87 -15.30
N GLY A 17 48.96 17.78 -15.99
CA GLY A 17 47.63 17.58 -16.52
C GLY A 17 47.55 16.52 -17.62
N LEU A 18 46.43 15.80 -17.61
CA LEU A 18 45.78 15.29 -18.79
C LEU A 18 44.43 15.99 -18.87
N ALA A 19 44.26 16.84 -19.87
CA ALA A 19 43.00 17.48 -20.20
C ALA A 19 42.02 16.41 -20.71
N GLY A 20 41.27 15.80 -19.79
CA GLY A 20 40.03 15.11 -20.11
C GLY A 20 38.91 16.14 -20.15
N THR A 21 38.14 16.19 -21.23
CA THR A 21 36.89 16.92 -21.28
C THR A 21 35.96 16.34 -20.21
N ALA A 22 35.80 17.05 -19.10
CA ALA A 22 34.84 16.67 -18.07
C ALA A 22 33.44 16.67 -18.69
N LEU A 23 32.83 15.49 -18.78
CA LEU A 23 31.41 15.32 -19.07
C LEU A 23 30.62 16.22 -18.09
N PRO A 24 29.56 16.91 -18.54
CA PRO A 24 28.73 17.66 -17.63
C PRO A 24 28.20 16.69 -16.56
N ALA A 25 28.40 17.05 -15.29
CA ALA A 25 27.81 16.35 -14.17
C ALA A 25 26.30 16.29 -14.41
N ALA A 26 25.79 15.09 -14.71
CA ALA A 26 24.36 14.88 -14.80
C ALA A 26 23.78 15.24 -13.44
N SER A 27 23.06 16.36 -13.38
CA SER A 27 22.22 16.69 -12.24
C SER A 27 21.28 15.51 -12.04
N ALA A 28 21.55 14.70 -11.01
CA ALA A 28 20.61 13.70 -10.56
C ALA A 28 19.36 14.47 -10.12
N ALA A 29 18.34 14.47 -10.98
CA ALA A 29 17.02 14.95 -10.60
C ALA A 29 16.64 14.17 -9.35
N ALA A 30 16.52 14.87 -8.22
CA ALA A 30 15.99 14.29 -7.01
C ALA A 30 14.61 13.74 -7.37
N VAL A 31 14.46 12.42 -7.35
CA VAL A 31 13.16 11.79 -7.48
C VAL A 31 12.40 12.20 -6.23
N GLU A 32 11.46 13.14 -6.37
CA GLU A 32 10.56 13.48 -5.28
C GLU A 32 9.90 12.19 -4.79
N PRO A 33 9.93 11.88 -3.49
CA PRO A 33 9.26 10.70 -2.98
C PRO A 33 7.77 10.86 -3.30
N ALA A 34 7.21 9.88 -4.01
CA ALA A 34 5.78 9.85 -4.31
C ALA A 34 5.02 10.09 -3.00
N ALA A 35 4.18 11.13 -2.99
CA ALA A 35 3.41 11.50 -1.80
C ALA A 35 2.67 10.28 -1.27
N ALA A 36 2.90 9.94 0.01
CA ALA A 36 2.23 8.82 0.65
C ALA A 36 0.71 9.05 0.60
N ALA A 37 -0.05 8.01 0.23
CA ALA A 37 -1.50 8.14 0.17
C ALA A 37 -2.06 8.53 1.54
N ALA A 38 -3.00 9.47 1.56
CA ALA A 38 -3.64 9.92 2.79
C ALA A 38 -4.32 8.74 3.51
N ARG A 39 -4.36 8.80 4.86
CA ARG A 39 -4.89 7.75 5.73
C ARG A 39 -6.14 8.20 6.47
N CYS A 40 -7.18 7.41 6.38
CA CYS A 40 -8.48 7.65 7.00
C CYS A 40 -8.74 6.57 8.05
N SER A 41 -9.41 6.93 9.13
CA SER A 41 -9.67 6.02 10.26
C SER A 41 -10.98 5.29 10.08
N VAL A 42 -11.01 4.01 10.44
CA VAL A 42 -12.23 3.19 10.49
C VAL A 42 -12.27 2.44 11.81
N LYS A 43 -13.46 2.30 12.39
CA LYS A 43 -13.68 1.49 13.59
C LYS A 43 -14.79 0.50 13.32
N ALA A 44 -14.47 -0.78 13.45
CA ALA A 44 -15.42 -1.87 13.24
C ALA A 44 -15.26 -2.90 14.37
N TRP A 45 -16.36 -3.27 15.02
CA TRP A 45 -16.39 -4.13 16.23
C TRP A 45 -15.40 -3.73 17.33
N GLY A 46 -15.15 -2.44 17.51
CA GLY A 46 -14.20 -1.93 18.51
C GLY A 46 -12.74 -1.96 18.06
N HIS A 47 -12.43 -2.54 16.89
CA HIS A 47 -11.08 -2.57 16.33
C HIS A 47 -10.81 -1.32 15.49
N GLN A 48 -9.80 -0.54 15.89
CA GLN A 48 -9.33 0.61 15.12
C GLN A 48 -8.49 0.15 13.94
N GLY A 49 -8.79 0.67 12.75
CA GLY A 49 -8.06 0.41 11.51
C GLY A 49 -7.88 1.68 10.69
N HIS A 50 -7.19 1.52 9.56
CA HIS A 50 -6.95 2.61 8.62
C HIS A 50 -7.18 2.14 7.19
N TYR A 51 -7.72 3.05 6.37
CA TYR A 51 -7.87 2.86 4.94
C TYR A 51 -7.25 4.04 4.19
N LYS A 52 -6.93 3.82 2.92
CA LYS A 52 -6.48 4.86 2.00
C LYS A 52 -7.62 5.85 1.80
N CYS A 53 -7.42 7.14 2.07
CA CYS A 53 -8.44 8.15 1.80
C CYS A 53 -8.65 8.33 0.29
N GLY A 54 -9.84 8.81 -0.07
CA GLY A 54 -10.17 9.12 -1.47
C GLY A 54 -10.39 7.88 -2.33
N THR A 55 -10.93 6.81 -1.73
CA THR A 55 -11.51 5.68 -2.48
C THR A 55 -12.79 6.11 -3.20
N ASP A 56 -13.13 5.42 -4.27
CA ASP A 56 -14.41 5.59 -4.99
C ASP A 56 -15.62 5.19 -4.13
N LEU A 57 -15.42 4.32 -3.14
CA LEU A 57 -16.47 4.01 -2.17
C LEU A 57 -16.77 5.23 -1.30
N LYS A 58 -18.03 5.68 -1.31
CA LYS A 58 -18.51 6.79 -0.47
C LYS A 58 -18.18 6.63 1.01
N ALA A 59 -18.24 5.40 1.52
CA ALA A 59 -17.92 5.09 2.91
C ALA A 59 -16.40 4.92 3.17
N GLY A 60 -15.58 4.70 2.15
CA GLY A 60 -14.17 4.36 2.31
C GLY A 60 -13.86 2.86 2.43
N TYR A 61 -14.89 2.05 2.61
CA TYR A 61 -14.78 0.64 2.94
C TYR A 61 -15.99 -0.14 2.43
N ILE A 62 -15.85 -1.46 2.35
CA ILE A 62 -16.95 -2.38 2.08
C ILE A 62 -17.47 -2.87 3.41
N ASP A 63 -18.76 -2.70 3.65
CA ASP A 63 -19.50 -3.36 4.73
C ASP A 63 -20.30 -4.51 4.09
N TRP A 64 -19.82 -5.74 4.27
CA TRP A 64 -20.53 -6.92 3.78
C TRP A 64 -21.47 -7.41 4.87
N ASN A 65 -22.77 -7.21 4.67
CA ASN A 65 -23.82 -7.70 5.54
C ASN A 65 -25.06 -8.17 4.75
N ARG A 66 -24.84 -8.88 3.62
CA ARG A 66 -25.92 -9.18 2.66
C ARG A 66 -26.96 -10.16 3.23
N ASP A 67 -26.52 -11.13 4.02
CA ASP A 67 -27.40 -12.16 4.57
C ASP A 67 -27.90 -11.85 6.00
N GLY A 68 -27.53 -10.69 6.55
CA GLY A 68 -27.86 -10.28 7.91
C GLY A 68 -27.21 -11.14 9.01
N ARG A 69 -26.38 -12.12 8.64
CA ARG A 69 -25.81 -13.12 9.56
C ARG A 69 -24.32 -12.92 9.74
N THR A 70 -23.61 -12.56 8.68
CA THR A 70 -22.21 -12.19 8.77
C THR A 70 -22.03 -10.76 8.33
N ASP A 71 -21.55 -9.95 9.28
CA ASP A 71 -21.14 -8.57 9.06
C ASP A 71 -19.61 -8.55 9.11
N GLU A 72 -18.99 -8.08 8.03
CA GLU A 72 -17.54 -8.08 7.82
C GLU A 72 -17.13 -6.83 7.02
N VAL A 73 -16.17 -6.07 7.55
CA VAL A 73 -15.71 -4.82 6.93
C VAL A 73 -14.37 -5.04 6.25
N PHE A 74 -14.22 -4.51 5.03
CA PHE A 74 -13.00 -4.60 4.22
C PHE A 74 -12.48 -3.21 3.86
N VAL A 75 -11.17 -3.06 3.85
CA VAL A 75 -10.48 -1.82 3.50
C VAL A 75 -9.25 -2.07 2.65
N ILE A 76 -8.86 -1.06 1.87
CA ILE A 76 -7.51 -0.94 1.29
C ILE A 76 -6.70 -0.01 2.18
N ALA A 77 -5.58 -0.48 2.71
CA ALA A 77 -4.66 0.36 3.46
C ALA A 77 -3.79 1.23 2.53
N PRO A 78 -3.17 2.33 3.01
CA PRO A 78 -2.35 3.22 2.18
C PRO A 78 -1.20 2.52 1.43
N ASN A 79 -0.68 1.41 1.96
CA ASN A 79 0.35 0.57 1.33
C ASN A 79 -0.22 -0.44 0.30
N ARG A 80 -1.49 -0.26 -0.11
CA ARG A 80 -2.26 -1.08 -1.07
C ARG A 80 -2.60 -2.48 -0.59
N THR A 81 -2.24 -2.87 0.64
CA THR A 81 -2.69 -4.15 1.21
C THR A 81 -4.19 -4.10 1.53
N ILE A 82 -4.83 -5.26 1.47
CA ILE A 82 -6.29 -5.38 1.63
C ILE A 82 -6.54 -6.06 2.97
N TRP A 83 -7.34 -5.43 3.83
CA TRP A 83 -7.59 -5.87 5.19
C TRP A 83 -9.07 -6.07 5.43
N HIS A 84 -9.38 -6.90 6.41
CA HIS A 84 -10.74 -7.12 6.87
C HIS A 84 -10.81 -7.37 8.36
N THR A 85 -12.00 -7.18 8.93
CA THR A 85 -12.31 -7.52 10.31
C THR A 85 -13.78 -7.88 10.44
N TRP A 86 -14.13 -8.62 11.47
CA TRP A 86 -15.48 -9.09 11.75
C TRP A 86 -15.66 -9.26 13.26
N LYS A 87 -16.89 -9.57 13.67
CA LYS A 87 -17.21 -9.89 15.07
C LYS A 87 -16.32 -11.05 15.57
N ASN A 88 -15.52 -10.78 16.61
CA ASN A 88 -14.58 -11.73 17.22
C ASN A 88 -13.30 -12.04 16.41
N ALA A 89 -12.91 -11.22 15.44
CA ALA A 89 -11.64 -11.39 14.71
C ALA A 89 -10.38 -11.20 15.56
N GLY A 90 -10.51 -10.52 16.71
CA GLY A 90 -9.37 -10.11 17.55
C GLY A 90 -8.51 -9.03 16.91
N GLY A 91 -9.06 -8.25 15.96
CA GLY A 91 -8.38 -7.19 15.24
C GLY A 91 -8.59 -7.25 13.72
N TRP A 92 -7.87 -6.38 13.01
CA TRP A 92 -7.79 -6.40 11.55
C TRP A 92 -6.84 -7.50 11.08
N LYS A 93 -7.22 -8.19 10.01
CA LYS A 93 -6.43 -9.25 9.35
C LYS A 93 -6.17 -8.86 7.91
N GLU A 94 -5.04 -9.26 7.35
CA GLU A 94 -4.78 -9.09 5.92
C GLU A 94 -5.53 -10.19 5.15
N MET A 95 -6.12 -9.84 4.01
CA MET A 95 -6.76 -10.80 3.12
C MET A 95 -5.72 -11.77 2.54
N PRO A 96 -6.07 -13.06 2.35
CA PRO A 96 -5.15 -14.03 1.77
C PRO A 96 -4.80 -13.70 0.31
N GLY A 97 -3.73 -14.35 -0.18
CA GLY A 97 -3.25 -14.21 -1.56
C GLY A 97 -2.40 -12.96 -1.81
N SER A 98 -2.01 -12.22 -0.76
CA SER A 98 -1.07 -11.09 -0.82
C SER A 98 -1.42 -10.02 -1.86
N GLY A 99 -2.73 -9.84 -2.13
CA GLY A 99 -3.24 -8.94 -3.15
C GLY A 99 -2.95 -7.47 -2.83
N ARG A 100 -2.79 -6.68 -3.90
CA ARG A 100 -2.62 -5.22 -3.82
C ARG A 100 -3.61 -4.54 -4.75
N ALA A 101 -4.29 -3.52 -4.23
CA ALA A 101 -5.32 -2.81 -4.97
C ALA A 101 -5.20 -1.30 -4.80
N ASP A 102 -5.74 -0.58 -5.77
CA ASP A 102 -5.79 0.89 -5.74
C ASP A 102 -7.12 1.38 -5.18
N ASP A 103 -8.20 0.62 -5.43
CA ASP A 103 -9.54 0.89 -4.91
C ASP A 103 -10.43 -0.37 -4.87
N MET A 104 -11.61 -0.22 -4.29
CA MET A 104 -12.63 -1.25 -4.12
C MET A 104 -13.89 -0.89 -4.93
N LEU A 105 -14.44 -1.87 -5.65
CA LEU A 105 -15.70 -1.69 -6.38
C LEU A 105 -16.92 -1.95 -5.49
N GLY A 106 -16.81 -2.90 -4.56
CA GLY A 106 -17.89 -3.23 -3.63
C GLY A 106 -17.96 -4.71 -3.25
N ALA A 107 -19.01 -5.03 -2.49
CA ALA A 107 -19.48 -6.39 -2.28
C ALA A 107 -20.23 -6.85 -3.53
N ASN A 108 -19.89 -8.04 -4.04
CA ASN A 108 -20.48 -8.71 -5.21
C ASN A 108 -19.82 -8.40 -6.56
N GLY A 109 -19.06 -9.38 -7.07
CA GLY A 109 -18.67 -9.47 -8.47
C GLY A 109 -19.58 -10.46 -9.19
N THR A 110 -20.11 -10.05 -10.34
CA THR A 110 -20.61 -10.94 -11.42
C THR A 110 -21.80 -11.88 -11.12
N GLY A 111 -22.62 -11.62 -10.08
CA GLY A 111 -23.91 -12.32 -9.89
C GLY A 111 -23.83 -13.68 -9.18
N ASP A 112 -22.68 -14.01 -8.61
CA ASP A 112 -22.50 -15.20 -7.77
C ASP A 112 -23.11 -14.96 -6.37
N PRO A 113 -23.92 -15.88 -5.80
CA PRO A 113 -24.40 -15.74 -4.42
C PRO A 113 -23.28 -15.79 -3.36
N ARG A 114 -22.04 -16.15 -3.73
CA ARG A 114 -20.88 -16.17 -2.85
C ARG A 114 -20.52 -14.78 -2.35
N ARG A 115 -20.02 -14.73 -1.12
CA ARG A 115 -19.45 -13.52 -0.54
C ARG A 115 -18.14 -13.20 -1.24
N CYS A 116 -18.17 -12.26 -2.18
CA CYS A 116 -16.99 -11.80 -2.91
C CYS A 116 -16.75 -10.31 -2.69
N VAL A 117 -15.48 -9.95 -2.61
CA VAL A 117 -14.99 -8.57 -2.56
C VAL A 117 -14.32 -8.28 -3.89
N VAL A 118 -14.70 -7.20 -4.56
CA VAL A 118 -14.10 -6.80 -5.83
C VAL A 118 -13.24 -5.56 -5.62
N VAL A 119 -12.02 -5.64 -6.13
CA VAL A 119 -11.03 -4.56 -6.08
C VAL A 119 -10.50 -4.30 -7.47
N TYR A 120 -9.93 -3.12 -7.71
CA TYR A 120 -9.30 -2.82 -8.98
C TYR A 120 -7.91 -2.22 -8.81
N VAL A 121 -7.09 -2.43 -9.84
CA VAL A 121 -5.78 -1.82 -10.01
C VAL A 121 -5.87 -0.87 -11.19
N ASN A 122 -5.66 0.43 -10.92
CA ASN A 122 -5.86 1.49 -11.90
C ASN A 122 -4.76 1.46 -12.99
N ARG A 123 -3.59 0.89 -12.68
CA ARG A 123 -2.59 0.50 -13.68
C ARG A 123 -3.09 -0.69 -14.51
N GLY A 124 -3.91 -0.41 -15.52
CA GLY A 124 -4.39 -1.38 -16.51
C GLY A 124 -5.91 -1.64 -16.47
N TYR A 125 -6.68 -0.95 -15.63
CA TYR A 125 -8.12 -1.18 -15.46
C TYR A 125 -8.47 -2.66 -15.27
N HIS A 126 -7.77 -3.32 -14.34
CA HIS A 126 -7.99 -4.73 -14.05
C HIS A 126 -8.76 -4.89 -12.76
N TYR A 127 -9.83 -5.67 -12.83
CA TYR A 127 -10.66 -6.03 -11.69
C TYR A 127 -10.30 -7.42 -11.20
N TRP A 128 -10.28 -7.55 -9.88
CA TRP A 128 -9.93 -8.78 -9.17
C TRP A 128 -10.97 -9.05 -8.10
N GLN A 129 -11.26 -10.32 -7.89
CA GLN A 129 -12.16 -10.76 -6.85
C GLN A 129 -11.48 -11.74 -5.91
N ASN A 130 -11.87 -11.67 -4.63
CA ASN A 130 -11.60 -12.71 -3.65
C ASN A 130 -12.95 -13.14 -3.06
N CYS A 131 -13.21 -14.45 -3.07
CA CYS A 131 -14.49 -15.01 -2.67
C CYS A 131 -14.33 -15.94 -1.48
N HIS A 132 -15.27 -15.86 -0.53
CA HIS A 132 -15.34 -16.73 0.62
C HIS A 132 -16.24 -17.94 0.33
N TYR A 133 -15.65 -19.13 0.41
CA TYR A 133 -16.35 -20.40 0.26
C TYR A 133 -15.59 -21.51 1.00
N ASN A 134 -16.29 -22.58 1.40
CA ASN A 134 -15.72 -23.67 2.21
C ASN A 134 -15.04 -23.15 3.50
N GLY A 135 -15.65 -22.16 4.15
CA GLY A 135 -15.21 -21.64 5.45
C GLY A 135 -13.95 -20.77 5.43
N LYS A 136 -13.47 -20.34 4.25
CA LYS A 136 -12.30 -19.46 4.14
C LYS A 136 -12.34 -18.53 2.93
N TRP A 137 -11.56 -17.46 3.01
CA TRP A 137 -11.18 -16.63 1.87
C TRP A 137 -10.10 -17.34 1.03
N HIS A 138 -10.10 -17.09 -0.28
CA HIS A 138 -9.20 -17.76 -1.23
C HIS A 138 -8.26 -16.78 -1.91
N ASN A 139 -7.57 -17.18 -2.97
CA ASN A 139 -6.68 -16.29 -3.71
C ASN A 139 -7.47 -15.32 -4.59
N TRP A 140 -6.82 -14.20 -4.95
CA TRP A 140 -7.34 -13.23 -5.91
C TRP A 140 -7.39 -13.84 -7.31
N THR A 141 -8.54 -13.75 -7.96
CA THR A 141 -8.73 -14.15 -9.36
C THR A 141 -9.25 -12.96 -10.15
N THR A 142 -9.05 -12.95 -11.47
CA THR A 142 -9.71 -11.96 -12.33
C THR A 142 -11.21 -12.05 -12.13
N SER A 143 -11.88 -10.93 -11.87
CA SER A 143 -13.34 -10.89 -12.02
C SER A 143 -13.63 -10.87 -13.51
N GLY A 144 -14.41 -11.83 -14.00
CA GLY A 144 -14.71 -12.00 -15.42
C GLY A 144 -15.24 -10.75 -16.11
#